data_AF-A0A9N8L135-F1
#
_entry.id   AF-A0A9N8L135-F1
#
_cell.length_a   1.000
_cell.length_b   1.000
_cell.length_c   1.000
_cell.angle_alpha   90.00
_cell.angle_beta   90.00
_cell.angle_gamma   90.00
#
_symmetry.space_group_name_H-M   'P 1'
#
loop_
_entity.id
_entity.type
_entity.pdbx_description
1 polymer ?
#
loop_
_entity_poly.entity_id
_entity_poly.type
_entity_poly.pdbx_seq_one_letter_code
_entity_poly.pdbx_strand_id
1 'polypeptide(L)'
;MESGFSKANSTNLPKIDAVMLGTFFASNSDFCSSEFRNVKTSMSSRASYGDDAVSYVQLKRDANLCTVKCKICPEHKVHAKLYGCTMIIDEGDDVIVSVECDDCVASKGGCKHAIAFLFWVHRRSEEPSCTSTECYWKKSKLSRVGSSIKFISAKEMSKGSSLLPANQSVLSKFLEEGRNRKVQNCELLKYQPNYSPSATEALSMHQLVLKLKEQCVNTFLSKICITSDLIEKVKEETRDQSKSNLWFELRYGRITASRAFEVSRCKVGDGTLVSLILGGKIPDTKHMKRGRMLEDQVCKTVEAMLNKKIKKCGLVLSSQYPMIAGSPDGVCDDCIIEIKCPVSIKTYKNYIKNGQATEKYNAQMQLQMYLTGKKTGFFCVADPDYERNKKVDVISVKYNHEYVEKIINDKLIVFWKNYIYPLLYKNVI
;
A
#
# COMPACT_ATOMS: atom_id res chain seq x y z
N MET A 1 20.39 -13.81 25.12
CA MET A 1 21.04 -14.21 23.87
C MET A 1 20.55 -15.62 23.57
N GLU A 2 20.17 -15.89 22.34
CA GLU A 2 19.63 -17.22 21.98
C GLU A 2 20.76 -18.26 21.90
N SER A 3 20.44 -19.53 22.16
CA SER A 3 21.44 -20.60 22.09
C SER A 3 21.98 -20.74 20.67
N GLY A 4 23.32 -20.83 20.53
CA GLY A 4 24.00 -20.91 19.23
C GLY A 4 24.18 -19.57 18.49
N PHE A 5 23.79 -18.44 19.07
CA PHE A 5 24.02 -17.11 18.50
C PHE A 5 25.21 -16.41 19.18
N SER A 6 25.95 -15.64 18.38
CA SER A 6 27.06 -14.78 18.82
C SER A 6 26.65 -13.30 18.82
N LYS A 7 27.30 -12.49 19.66
CA LYS A 7 27.07 -11.03 19.69
C LYS A 7 27.57 -10.41 18.40
N ALA A 8 26.75 -9.58 17.76
CA ALA A 8 27.19 -8.83 16.60
C ALA A 8 28.11 -7.67 17.00
N ASN A 9 29.12 -7.43 16.17
CA ASN A 9 30.08 -6.34 16.28
C ASN A 9 30.50 -5.88 14.87
N SER A 10 31.32 -4.84 14.78
CA SER A 10 31.76 -4.27 13.49
C SER A 10 32.59 -5.23 12.62
N THR A 11 33.08 -6.36 13.16
CA THR A 11 33.95 -7.30 12.43
C THR A 11 33.25 -8.59 12.00
N ASN A 12 32.03 -8.87 12.48
CA ASN A 12 31.36 -10.14 12.22
C ASN A 12 29.98 -10.04 11.56
N LEU A 13 29.50 -8.82 11.28
CA LEU A 13 28.27 -8.61 10.51
C LEU A 13 28.43 -9.16 9.08
N PRO A 14 27.36 -9.77 8.51
CA PRO A 14 27.38 -10.15 7.10
C PRO A 14 27.46 -8.90 6.24
N LYS A 15 28.20 -9.00 5.14
CA LYS A 15 28.28 -7.92 4.16
C LYS A 15 26.95 -7.85 3.43
N ILE A 16 26.34 -6.66 3.40
CA ILE A 16 25.17 -6.39 2.57
C ILE A 16 25.52 -5.20 1.71
N ASP A 17 25.69 -5.42 0.40
CA ASP A 17 25.96 -4.34 -0.53
C ASP A 17 24.69 -3.80 -1.21
N ALA A 18 24.87 -2.73 -1.97
CA ALA A 18 23.82 -2.09 -2.75
C ALA A 18 23.11 -3.03 -3.75
N VAL A 19 23.83 -4.00 -4.31
CA VAL A 19 23.31 -4.95 -5.31
C VAL A 19 22.43 -6.00 -4.63
N MET A 20 22.83 -6.50 -3.46
CA MET A 20 22.05 -7.40 -2.63
C MET A 20 20.72 -6.76 -2.21
N LEU A 21 20.77 -5.52 -1.69
CA LEU A 21 19.57 -4.75 -1.35
C LEU A 21 18.65 -4.59 -2.54
N GLY A 22 19.23 -4.19 -3.67
CA GLY A 22 18.52 -3.99 -4.91
C GLY A 22 17.78 -5.24 -5.39
N THR A 23 18.49 -6.37 -5.39
CA THR A 23 17.96 -7.68 -5.81
C THR A 23 16.85 -8.13 -4.88
N PHE A 24 17.03 -7.97 -3.57
CA PHE A 24 16.02 -8.30 -2.57
C PHE A 24 14.74 -7.49 -2.73
N PHE A 25 14.86 -6.17 -2.92
CA PHE A 25 13.69 -5.34 -3.18
C PHE A 25 13.03 -5.68 -4.52
N ALA A 26 13.81 -5.99 -5.56
CA ALA A 26 13.27 -6.36 -6.87
C ALA A 26 12.49 -7.69 -6.85
N SER A 27 12.95 -8.68 -6.09
CA SER A 27 12.33 -10.01 -6.03
C SER A 27 11.21 -10.13 -4.99
N ASN A 28 11.11 -9.19 -4.05
CA ASN A 28 10.15 -9.29 -2.94
C ASN A 28 8.97 -8.30 -3.09
N SER A 29 7.81 -8.85 -3.51
CA SER A 29 6.57 -8.09 -3.71
C SER A 29 6.05 -7.39 -2.44
N ASP A 30 6.39 -7.89 -1.25
CA ASP A 30 5.92 -7.32 0.02
C ASP A 30 6.57 -5.96 0.35
N PHE A 31 7.67 -5.61 -0.34
CA PHE A 31 8.38 -4.33 -0.18
C PHE A 31 8.17 -3.37 -1.36
N CYS A 32 7.37 -3.77 -2.35
CA CYS A 32 7.42 -3.19 -3.69
C CYS A 32 6.11 -2.52 -4.14
N SER A 33 5.02 -2.55 -3.37
CA SER A 33 3.78 -1.84 -3.77
C SER A 33 3.89 -0.31 -3.66
N SER A 34 3.21 0.43 -4.56
CA SER A 34 3.10 1.92 -4.57
C SER A 34 2.74 2.52 -3.20
N GLU A 35 2.03 1.73 -2.41
CA GLU A 35 1.54 1.99 -1.06
C GLU A 35 2.66 2.15 -0.01
N PHE A 36 3.86 1.62 -0.27
CA PHE A 36 5.00 1.71 0.65
C PHE A 36 5.85 2.96 0.46
N ARG A 37 5.76 3.64 -0.69
CA ARG A 37 6.70 4.72 -1.04
C ARG A 37 6.50 6.05 -0.31
N ASN A 38 5.31 6.37 0.19
CA ASN A 38 5.04 7.78 0.49
C ASN A 38 5.35 8.28 1.90
N VAL A 39 5.58 7.42 2.90
CA VAL A 39 5.93 7.93 4.26
C VAL A 39 6.83 6.96 5.03
N LYS A 40 6.50 5.66 5.05
CA LYS A 40 7.15 4.71 5.97
C LYS A 40 8.55 4.30 5.53
N THR A 41 8.81 4.06 4.24
CA THR A 41 10.14 3.66 3.77
C THR A 41 11.16 4.80 3.86
N SER A 42 10.78 6.02 3.44
CA SER A 42 11.61 7.24 3.56
C SER A 42 11.93 7.58 5.03
N MET A 43 10.96 7.43 5.95
CA MET A 43 11.20 7.67 7.37
C MET A 43 12.01 6.57 8.06
N SER A 44 11.81 5.30 7.68
CA SER A 44 12.45 4.14 8.35
C SER A 44 13.84 3.82 7.82
N SER A 45 14.18 4.25 6.60
CA SER A 45 15.54 4.15 6.06
C SER A 45 16.49 5.22 6.63
N ARG A 46 15.98 6.25 7.33
CA ARG A 46 16.81 7.30 7.95
C ARG A 46 17.80 6.68 8.93
N ALA A 47 19.06 7.07 8.80
CA ALA A 47 20.14 6.62 9.67
C ALA A 47 19.80 6.83 11.16
N SER A 48 19.26 8.01 11.50
CA SER A 48 18.88 8.36 12.87
C SER A 48 17.86 7.41 13.49
N TYR A 49 16.87 6.93 12.72
CA TYR A 49 15.86 6.02 13.25
C TYR A 49 16.43 4.62 13.51
N GLY A 50 17.16 4.04 12.55
CA GLY A 50 17.75 2.71 12.72
C GLY A 50 18.77 2.66 13.85
N ASP A 51 19.64 3.68 13.95
CA ASP A 51 20.71 3.73 14.95
C ASP A 51 20.19 3.93 16.39
N ASP A 52 19.02 4.56 16.54
CA ASP A 52 18.43 4.82 17.85
C ASP A 52 17.38 3.76 18.26
N ALA A 53 16.87 2.96 17.30
CA ALA A 53 15.82 1.95 17.52
C ALA A 53 16.32 0.50 17.62
N VAL A 54 17.37 0.13 16.87
CA VAL A 54 17.92 -1.23 16.85
C VAL A 54 18.73 -1.52 18.11
N SER A 55 18.57 -2.72 18.67
CA SER A 55 19.25 -3.18 19.88
C SER A 55 19.46 -4.69 19.86
N TYR A 56 20.38 -5.15 20.70
CA TYR A 56 20.63 -6.58 20.94
C TYR A 56 20.80 -7.39 19.65
N VAL A 57 21.69 -6.92 18.78
CA VAL A 57 21.97 -7.60 17.51
C VAL A 57 22.85 -8.83 17.76
N GLN A 58 22.39 -9.98 17.28
CA GLN A 58 23.08 -11.27 17.37
C GLN A 58 23.03 -11.98 16.03
N LEU A 59 24.01 -12.84 15.76
CA LEU A 59 24.09 -13.59 14.52
C LEU A 59 24.52 -15.03 14.75
N LYS A 60 24.04 -15.92 13.89
CA LYS A 60 24.43 -17.33 13.79
C LYS A 60 24.73 -17.64 12.33
N ARG A 61 25.85 -18.31 12.08
CA ARG A 61 26.19 -18.86 10.76
C ARG A 61 25.97 -20.36 10.78
N ASP A 62 25.32 -20.86 9.74
CA ASP A 62 25.07 -22.29 9.51
C ASP A 62 25.35 -22.58 8.03
N ALA A 63 26.51 -23.18 7.75
CA ALA A 63 27.09 -23.24 6.41
C ALA A 63 27.15 -21.85 5.74
N ASN A 64 26.48 -21.67 4.60
CA ASN A 64 26.44 -20.40 3.85
C ASN A 64 25.37 -19.43 4.37
N LEU A 65 24.50 -19.86 5.29
CA LEU A 65 23.41 -19.02 5.78
C LEU A 65 23.80 -18.27 7.05
N CYS A 66 23.75 -16.95 7.00
CA CYS A 66 23.90 -16.06 8.14
C CYS A 66 22.53 -15.56 8.59
N THR A 67 22.10 -16.00 9.77
CA THR A 67 20.88 -15.52 10.44
C THR A 67 21.24 -14.39 11.38
N VAL A 68 20.76 -13.18 11.12
CA VAL A 68 20.92 -12.00 11.98
C VAL A 68 19.60 -11.68 12.65
N LYS A 69 19.61 -11.55 13.98
CA LYS A 69 18.44 -11.17 14.77
C LYS A 69 18.70 -9.87 15.53
N CYS A 70 17.66 -9.07 15.70
CA CYS A 70 17.72 -7.90 16.57
C CYS A 70 16.40 -7.67 17.33
N LYS A 71 16.43 -6.68 18.22
CA LYS A 71 15.28 -6.11 18.89
C LYS A 71 15.11 -4.65 18.52
N ILE A 72 13.91 -4.25 18.14
CA ILE A 72 13.58 -2.90 17.68
C ILE A 72 12.62 -2.22 18.63
N CYS A 73 12.98 -1.01 19.05
CA CYS A 73 12.14 -0.16 19.88
C CYS A 73 11.06 0.56 19.03
N PRO A 74 9.77 0.40 19.36
CA PRO A 74 8.70 1.07 18.62
C PRO A 74 8.64 2.56 18.98
N GLU A 75 8.68 3.40 17.94
CA GLU A 75 8.74 4.86 18.04
C GLU A 75 7.62 5.50 18.88
N HIS A 76 6.39 5.00 18.77
CA HIS A 76 5.22 5.57 19.47
C HIS A 76 5.01 4.99 20.88
N LYS A 77 5.82 4.01 21.29
CA LYS A 77 5.69 3.32 22.59
C LYS A 77 7.06 2.87 23.10
N VAL A 78 7.95 3.81 23.37
CA VAL A 78 9.37 3.54 23.74
C VAL A 78 9.57 2.64 24.98
N HIS A 79 8.52 2.44 25.78
CA HIS A 79 8.49 1.55 26.95
C HIS A 79 7.74 0.22 26.72
N ALA A 80 7.20 -0.02 25.52
CA ALA A 80 6.51 -1.26 25.19
C ALA A 80 7.50 -2.39 24.87
N LYS A 81 6.95 -3.61 24.73
CA LYS A 81 7.69 -4.80 24.29
C LYS A 81 8.47 -4.48 22.99
N LEU A 82 9.76 -4.81 22.99
CA LEU A 82 10.61 -4.69 21.81
C LEU A 82 10.19 -5.70 20.75
N TYR A 83 10.20 -5.29 19.48
CA TYR A 83 9.87 -6.15 18.35
C TYR A 83 11.09 -6.96 17.93
N GLY A 84 10.94 -8.27 17.77
CA GLY A 84 11.92 -9.14 17.11
C GLY A 84 11.94 -8.88 15.61
N CYS A 85 13.14 -8.84 15.05
CA CYS A 85 13.35 -8.92 13.61
C CYS A 85 14.42 -9.96 13.31
N THR A 86 14.18 -10.74 12.26
CA THR A 86 15.06 -11.80 11.78
C THR A 86 15.37 -11.54 10.32
N MET A 87 16.64 -11.60 9.96
CA MET A 87 17.13 -11.50 8.59
C MET A 87 17.99 -12.71 8.28
N ILE A 88 17.78 -13.30 7.12
CA ILE A 88 18.55 -14.45 6.64
C ILE A 88 19.26 -14.03 5.36
N ILE A 89 20.58 -14.23 5.34
CA ILE A 89 21.45 -13.91 4.20
C ILE A 89 22.17 -15.17 3.80
N ASP A 90 22.18 -15.46 2.51
CA ASP A 90 23.10 -16.42 1.91
C ASP A 90 24.39 -15.70 1.58
N GLU A 91 25.43 -15.94 2.39
CA GLU A 91 26.78 -15.38 2.21
C GLU A 91 27.55 -16.09 1.07
N GLY A 92 27.07 -17.24 0.57
CA GLY A 92 27.68 -17.94 -0.56
C GLY A 92 27.24 -17.37 -1.90
N ASP A 93 25.95 -17.05 -2.03
CA ASP A 93 25.35 -16.50 -3.25
C ASP A 93 25.24 -14.97 -3.23
N ASP A 94 25.64 -14.31 -2.14
CA ASP A 94 25.43 -12.88 -1.89
C ASP A 94 23.96 -12.48 -2.10
N VAL A 95 23.03 -13.20 -1.45
CA VAL A 95 21.58 -12.94 -1.55
C VAL A 95 20.94 -12.77 -0.17
N ILE A 96 20.15 -11.71 0.00
CA ILE A 96 19.25 -11.61 1.15
C ILE A 96 18.06 -12.53 0.88
N VAL A 97 17.87 -13.55 1.71
CA VAL A 97 16.81 -14.54 1.58
C VAL A 97 15.50 -13.99 2.14
N SER A 98 15.54 -13.40 3.34
CA SER A 98 14.34 -12.86 3.98
C SER A 98 14.66 -11.79 5.03
N VAL A 99 13.68 -10.90 5.27
CA VAL A 99 13.68 -9.95 6.38
C VAL A 99 12.28 -9.89 6.97
N GLU A 100 12.12 -10.39 8.18
CA GLU A 100 10.83 -10.57 8.85
C GLU A 100 10.81 -9.88 10.20
N CYS A 101 9.63 -9.44 10.63
CA CYS A 101 9.42 -8.89 11.96
C CYS A 101 8.39 -9.72 12.71
N ASP A 102 8.87 -10.45 13.71
CA ASP A 102 8.14 -11.51 14.41
C ASP A 102 6.92 -10.99 15.18
N ASP A 103 7.02 -9.76 15.68
CA ASP A 103 6.04 -9.19 16.61
C ASP A 103 5.06 -8.22 15.93
N CYS A 104 5.19 -7.96 14.62
CA CYS A 104 4.33 -6.99 13.92
C CYS A 104 3.24 -7.66 13.07
N VAL A 105 2.11 -6.97 12.89
CA VAL A 105 0.97 -7.47 12.10
C VAL A 105 1.31 -7.60 10.60
N ALA A 106 2.37 -6.94 10.14
CA ALA A 106 2.93 -7.05 8.79
C ALA A 106 4.17 -7.97 8.77
N SER A 107 4.12 -9.09 9.50
CA SER A 107 5.27 -9.95 9.79
C SER A 107 5.95 -10.59 8.57
N LYS A 108 5.26 -10.67 7.44
CA LYS A 108 5.75 -11.33 6.20
C LYS A 108 6.68 -10.48 5.33
N GLY A 109 6.82 -9.18 5.61
CA GLY A 109 7.66 -8.28 4.81
C GLY A 109 7.10 -6.85 4.75
N GLY A 110 7.92 -5.86 4.37
CA GLY A 110 7.49 -4.48 4.14
C GLY A 110 7.24 -3.62 5.39
N CYS A 111 7.35 -4.16 6.60
CA CYS A 111 7.09 -3.39 7.81
C CYS A 111 8.22 -2.39 8.11
N LYS A 112 7.90 -1.30 8.83
CA LYS A 112 8.89 -0.26 9.17
C LYS A 112 10.10 -0.78 9.95
N HIS A 113 9.89 -1.82 10.76
CA HIS A 113 10.93 -2.44 11.58
C HIS A 113 11.91 -3.27 10.73
N ALA A 114 11.38 -4.09 9.80
CA ALA A 114 12.17 -4.88 8.86
C ALA A 114 13.03 -3.97 7.96
N ILE A 115 12.45 -2.89 7.43
CA ILE A 115 13.18 -1.90 6.62
C ILE A 115 14.28 -1.22 7.45
N ALA A 116 13.96 -0.76 8.66
CA ALA A 116 14.96 -0.12 9.53
C ALA A 116 16.11 -1.07 9.87
N PHE A 117 15.82 -2.35 10.09
CA PHE A 117 16.83 -3.37 10.35
C PHE A 117 17.74 -3.63 9.14
N LEU A 118 17.13 -3.84 7.97
CA LEU A 118 17.85 -4.12 6.73
C LEU A 118 18.83 -2.98 6.38
N PHE A 119 18.35 -1.74 6.39
CA PHE A 119 19.20 -0.58 6.13
C PHE A 119 20.24 -0.35 7.25
N TRP A 120 19.94 -0.74 8.49
CA TRP A 120 20.93 -0.67 9.56
C TRP A 120 22.10 -1.64 9.33
N VAL A 121 21.83 -2.91 8.98
CA VAL A 121 22.90 -3.89 8.73
C VAL A 121 23.73 -3.49 7.51
N HIS A 122 23.10 -3.06 6.41
CA HIS A 122 23.82 -2.54 5.25
C HIS A 122 24.80 -1.42 5.64
N ARG A 123 24.34 -0.38 6.34
CA ARG A 123 25.22 0.73 6.77
C ARG A 123 26.37 0.25 7.63
N ARG A 124 26.12 -0.58 8.65
CA ARG A 124 27.18 -1.07 9.53
C ARG A 124 28.15 -2.04 8.86
N SER A 125 27.71 -2.73 7.81
CA SER A 125 28.58 -3.62 7.03
C SER A 125 29.46 -2.87 6.03
N GLU A 126 29.10 -1.63 5.66
CA GLU A 126 29.88 -0.76 4.77
C GLU A 126 30.76 0.25 5.52
N GLU A 127 30.64 0.36 6.85
CA GLU A 127 31.51 1.20 7.67
C GLU A 127 32.96 0.66 7.59
N PRO A 128 33.96 1.49 7.27
CA PRO A 128 35.36 1.05 7.22
C PRO A 128 35.80 0.57 8.61
N SER A 129 36.69 -0.42 8.65
CA SER A 129 37.19 -0.99 9.91
C SER A 129 37.81 0.11 10.79
N CYS A 130 37.06 0.51 11.83
CA CYS A 130 37.57 1.37 12.87
C CYS A 130 38.59 0.59 13.72
N THR A 131 39.60 1.29 14.25
CA THR A 131 40.62 0.70 15.15
C THR A 131 40.04 0.16 16.47
N SER A 132 38.76 0.41 16.74
CA SER A 132 38.03 -0.13 17.89
C SER A 132 36.83 -0.99 17.44
N THR A 133 36.71 -2.20 17.98
CA THR A 133 35.57 -3.09 17.69
C THR A 133 34.30 -2.57 18.36
N GLU A 134 33.32 -2.08 17.58
CA GLU A 134 32.06 -1.58 18.13
C GLU A 134 31.11 -2.74 18.44
N CYS A 135 30.58 -2.81 19.67
CA CYS A 135 29.60 -3.82 20.07
C CYS A 135 28.16 -3.37 19.76
N TYR A 136 27.39 -4.23 19.08
CA TYR A 136 25.98 -4.01 18.73
C TYR A 136 24.99 -4.78 19.62
N TRP A 137 25.50 -5.60 20.55
CA TRP A 137 24.72 -6.19 21.64
C TRP A 137 24.52 -5.18 22.79
N LYS A 138 23.78 -4.10 22.52
CA LYS A 138 23.49 -3.03 23.48
C LYS A 138 22.04 -2.56 23.40
N LYS A 139 21.58 -1.89 24.45
CA LYS A 139 20.22 -1.33 24.55
C LYS A 139 20.08 -0.08 23.66
N SER A 140 18.94 0.09 23.00
CA SER A 140 18.70 1.18 22.05
C SER A 140 18.62 2.54 22.73
N LYS A 141 19.00 3.63 22.05
CA LYS A 141 18.93 4.98 22.62
C LYS A 141 17.49 5.43 22.90
N LEU A 142 16.54 5.08 22.02
CA LEU A 142 15.13 5.40 22.20
C LEU A 142 14.55 4.81 23.49
N SER A 143 14.98 3.60 23.88
CA SER A 143 14.52 2.96 25.11
C SER A 143 15.11 3.55 26.41
N ARG A 144 15.97 4.59 26.30
CA ARG A 144 16.56 5.31 27.45
C ARG A 144 15.80 6.59 27.82
N VAL A 145 14.91 7.06 26.95
CA VAL A 145 14.02 8.22 27.22
C VAL A 145 13.19 7.94 28.46
N GLY A 146 13.15 8.88 29.41
CA GLY A 146 12.44 8.76 30.70
C GLY A 146 13.21 8.06 31.84
N SER A 147 14.29 7.32 31.55
CA SER A 147 15.12 6.67 32.60
C SER A 147 16.40 7.43 32.93
N SER A 148 17.04 8.05 31.93
CA SER A 148 18.28 8.84 32.09
C SER A 148 18.26 10.15 31.30
N ILE A 149 17.38 10.27 30.30
CA ILE A 149 17.14 11.49 29.52
C ILE A 149 15.71 11.94 29.82
N LYS A 150 15.54 13.11 30.45
CA LYS A 150 14.22 13.57 30.93
C LYS A 150 13.22 13.75 29.77
N PHE A 151 13.65 14.30 28.64
CA PHE A 151 12.85 14.49 27.42
C PHE A 151 13.80 14.49 26.20
N ILE A 152 13.35 13.98 25.04
CA ILE A 152 14.00 14.24 23.75
C ILE A 152 13.02 15.08 22.93
N SER A 153 13.44 16.27 22.51
CA SER A 153 12.64 17.11 21.61
C SER A 153 12.69 16.57 20.17
N ALA A 154 11.64 16.78 19.38
CA ALA A 154 11.63 16.42 17.96
C ALA A 154 12.80 17.07 17.18
N LYS A 155 13.28 18.22 17.64
CA LYS A 155 14.46 18.93 17.10
C LYS A 155 15.79 18.24 17.46
N GLU A 156 15.86 17.50 18.55
CA GLU A 156 17.04 16.70 18.93
C GLU A 156 17.07 15.36 18.19
N MET A 157 15.90 14.77 17.88
CA MET A 157 15.81 13.57 17.02
C MET A 157 16.24 13.84 15.57
N SER A 158 16.15 15.08 15.10
CA SER A 158 16.57 15.47 13.74
C SER A 158 18.02 15.98 13.66
N LYS A 159 18.73 16.11 14.79
CA LYS A 159 20.10 16.63 14.87
C LYS A 159 21.18 15.57 14.70
N GLY A 160 20.83 14.31 14.43
CA GLY A 160 21.80 13.33 13.97
C GLY A 160 22.39 13.78 12.64
N SER A 161 23.56 14.41 12.66
CA SER A 161 24.39 14.56 11.48
C SER A 161 24.68 13.15 10.97
N SER A 162 24.23 12.83 9.77
CA SER A 162 24.64 11.61 9.11
C SER A 162 26.18 11.65 9.00
N LEU A 163 26.87 10.72 9.67
CA LEU A 163 28.34 10.60 9.54
C LEU A 163 28.75 10.22 8.11
N LEU A 164 27.80 9.80 7.29
CA LEU A 164 27.94 9.62 5.86
C LEU A 164 27.09 10.67 5.12
N PRO A 165 27.56 11.23 4.00
CA PRO A 165 26.71 12.03 3.13
C PRO A 165 25.48 11.20 2.73
N ALA A 166 24.36 11.87 2.44
CA ALA A 166 23.18 11.24 1.84
C ALA A 166 23.57 10.68 0.46
N ASN A 167 24.18 9.49 0.45
CA ASN A 167 24.71 8.89 -0.75
C ASN A 167 23.51 8.42 -1.59
N GLN A 168 23.07 9.30 -2.50
CA GLN A 168 22.29 8.94 -3.68
C GLN A 168 22.98 7.85 -4.51
N SER A 169 24.27 7.54 -4.23
CA SER A 169 25.09 6.57 -4.94
C SER A 169 24.54 5.14 -4.93
N VAL A 170 23.86 4.70 -3.87
CA VAL A 170 23.32 3.33 -3.78
C VAL A 170 22.12 3.16 -4.71
N LEU A 171 21.17 4.10 -4.66
CA LEU A 171 20.02 4.09 -5.57
C LEU A 171 20.48 4.29 -7.02
N SER A 172 21.40 5.21 -7.29
CA SER A 172 21.90 5.43 -8.64
C SER A 172 22.62 4.21 -9.21
N LYS A 173 23.49 3.56 -8.42
CA LYS A 173 24.17 2.31 -8.81
C LYS A 173 23.19 1.16 -9.00
N PHE A 174 22.18 1.04 -8.13
CA PHE A 174 21.11 0.06 -8.30
C PHE A 174 20.32 0.28 -9.61
N LEU A 175 19.96 1.54 -9.91
CA LEU A 175 19.27 1.90 -11.14
C LEU A 175 20.14 1.69 -12.39
N GLU A 176 21.46 1.84 -12.27
CA GLU A 176 22.43 1.55 -13.33
C GLU A 176 22.61 0.06 -13.56
N GLU A 177 22.77 -0.72 -12.48
CA GLU A 177 22.90 -2.17 -12.56
C GLU A 177 21.61 -2.83 -13.03
N GLY A 178 20.45 -2.34 -12.57
CA GLY A 178 19.14 -2.75 -13.09
C GLY A 178 18.99 -2.49 -14.59
N ARG A 179 19.56 -1.38 -15.10
CA ARG A 179 19.62 -1.09 -16.54
C ARG A 179 20.54 -2.07 -17.28
N ASN A 180 21.76 -2.28 -16.78
CA ASN A 180 22.74 -3.21 -17.38
C ASN A 180 22.17 -4.63 -17.52
N ARG A 181 21.43 -5.08 -16.50
CA ARG A 181 20.80 -6.40 -16.46
C ARG A 181 19.42 -6.47 -17.14
N LYS A 182 18.94 -5.36 -17.72
CA LYS A 182 17.61 -5.25 -18.36
C LYS A 182 16.48 -5.75 -17.44
N VAL A 183 16.55 -5.42 -16.15
CA VAL A 183 15.53 -5.81 -15.18
C VAL A 183 14.24 -5.06 -15.52
N GLN A 184 13.22 -5.78 -15.97
CA GLN A 184 11.90 -5.20 -16.28
C GLN A 184 10.92 -5.37 -15.11
N ASN A 185 11.13 -6.37 -14.26
CA ASN A 185 10.23 -6.76 -13.17
C ASN A 185 10.75 -6.26 -11.81
N CYS A 186 10.91 -4.94 -11.65
CA CYS A 186 11.24 -4.33 -10.37
C CYS A 186 10.34 -3.12 -10.14
N GLU A 187 9.53 -3.12 -9.07
CA GLU A 187 8.62 -1.99 -8.81
C GLU A 187 9.39 -0.69 -8.55
N LEU A 188 10.63 -0.74 -8.04
CA LEU A 188 11.45 0.47 -7.89
C LEU A 188 11.80 1.13 -9.22
N LEU A 189 11.96 0.33 -10.29
CA LEU A 189 12.25 0.80 -11.65
C LEU A 189 11.02 1.41 -12.30
N LYS A 190 9.82 0.92 -11.99
CA LYS A 190 8.57 1.42 -12.60
C LYS A 190 8.37 2.92 -12.48
N TYR A 191 8.84 3.48 -11.38
CA TYR A 191 8.67 4.89 -11.04
C TYR A 191 9.89 5.75 -11.41
N GLN A 192 10.74 5.27 -12.32
CA GLN A 192 11.89 6.02 -12.82
C GLN A 192 11.56 6.68 -14.17
N PRO A 193 12.19 7.81 -14.51
CA PRO A 193 11.93 8.52 -15.76
C PRO A 193 12.11 7.68 -17.04
N ASN A 194 12.96 6.65 -16.98
CA ASN A 194 13.31 5.81 -18.13
C ASN A 194 12.55 4.48 -18.17
N TYR A 195 11.55 4.28 -17.30
CA TYR A 195 10.69 3.11 -17.36
C TYR A 195 9.78 3.17 -18.58
N SER A 196 9.57 2.04 -19.24
CA SER A 196 8.61 1.90 -20.32
C SER A 196 7.39 1.15 -19.80
N PRO A 197 6.37 1.86 -19.26
CA PRO A 197 5.16 1.21 -18.77
C PRO A 197 4.37 0.59 -19.91
N SER A 198 3.62 -0.47 -19.59
CA SER A 198 2.54 -0.92 -20.49
C SER A 198 1.53 0.22 -20.72
N ALA A 199 0.70 0.10 -21.75
CA ALA A 199 -0.33 1.11 -22.03
C ALA A 199 -1.30 1.29 -20.84
N THR A 200 -1.57 0.23 -20.07
CA THR A 200 -2.43 0.27 -18.87
C THR A 200 -1.68 0.83 -17.66
N GLU A 201 -0.42 0.46 -17.44
CA GLU A 201 0.42 1.01 -16.37
C GLU A 201 0.68 2.51 -16.54
N ALA A 202 0.77 2.99 -17.78
CA ALA A 202 0.94 4.41 -18.10
C ALA A 202 -0.23 5.28 -17.61
N LEU A 203 -1.37 4.67 -17.31
CA LEU A 203 -2.53 5.34 -16.72
C LEU A 203 -2.42 5.50 -15.19
N SER A 204 -1.36 5.02 -14.53
CA SER A 204 -1.21 5.29 -13.10
C SER A 204 -1.01 6.78 -12.84
N MET A 205 -1.57 7.29 -11.73
CA MET A 205 -1.46 8.72 -11.44
C MET A 205 0.00 9.15 -11.27
N HIS A 206 0.86 8.25 -10.78
CA HIS A 206 2.29 8.49 -10.74
C HIS A 206 2.88 8.70 -12.13
N GLN A 207 2.63 7.77 -13.06
CA GLN A 207 3.16 7.86 -14.43
C GLN A 207 2.64 9.10 -15.16
N LEU A 208 1.35 9.42 -15.00
CA LEU A 208 0.76 10.61 -15.60
C LEU A 208 1.41 11.89 -15.08
N VAL A 209 1.61 12.01 -13.75
CA VAL A 209 2.29 13.18 -13.15
C VAL A 209 3.74 13.26 -13.61
N LEU A 210 4.47 12.15 -13.61
CA LEU A 210 5.87 12.10 -14.03
C LEU A 210 6.06 12.46 -15.50
N LYS A 211 5.15 12.00 -16.37
CA LYS A 211 5.15 12.26 -17.81
C LYS A 211 4.78 13.70 -18.14
N LEU A 212 3.73 14.23 -17.51
CA LEU A 212 3.20 15.55 -17.85
C LEU A 212 3.92 16.69 -17.11
N LYS A 213 4.40 16.46 -15.89
CA LYS A 213 5.10 17.44 -15.04
C LYS A 213 4.36 18.78 -14.88
N GLU A 214 3.03 18.73 -14.88
CA GLU A 214 2.18 19.93 -14.85
C GLU A 214 1.79 20.31 -13.42
N GLN A 215 2.26 21.44 -12.92
CA GLN A 215 1.87 21.88 -11.57
C GLN A 215 0.39 22.34 -11.52
N CYS A 216 -0.12 22.93 -12.60
CA CYS A 216 -1.51 23.36 -12.68
C CYS A 216 -2.43 22.16 -12.89
N VAL A 217 -3.31 21.89 -11.91
CA VAL A 217 -4.21 20.73 -11.94
C VAL A 217 -5.18 20.75 -13.13
N ASN A 218 -5.64 21.93 -13.56
CA ASN A 218 -6.55 22.02 -14.69
C ASN A 218 -5.85 21.67 -16.02
N THR A 219 -4.61 22.17 -16.20
CA THR A 219 -3.77 21.84 -17.36
C THR A 219 -3.36 20.37 -17.35
N PHE A 220 -3.07 19.81 -16.17
CA PHE A 220 -2.80 18.38 -16.02
C PHE A 220 -3.98 17.54 -16.50
N LEU A 221 -5.19 17.84 -16.02
CA LEU A 221 -6.40 17.08 -16.36
C LEU A 221 -6.76 17.21 -17.84
N SER A 222 -6.60 18.39 -18.46
CA SER A 222 -6.92 18.58 -19.88
C SER A 222 -5.98 17.80 -20.82
N LYS A 223 -4.77 17.47 -20.36
CA LYS A 223 -3.80 16.67 -21.12
C LYS A 223 -4.02 15.16 -21.00
N ILE A 224 -4.84 14.69 -20.06
CA ILE A 224 -5.12 13.26 -19.90
C ILE A 224 -6.24 12.86 -20.85
N CYS A 225 -5.94 11.90 -21.72
CA CYS A 225 -6.92 11.24 -22.56
C CYS A 225 -6.92 9.74 -22.24
N ILE A 226 -8.06 9.21 -21.78
CA ILE A 226 -8.25 7.77 -21.54
C ILE A 226 -9.32 7.28 -22.51
N THR A 227 -8.92 6.45 -23.48
CA THR A 227 -9.82 5.91 -24.51
C THR A 227 -10.66 4.76 -23.97
N SER A 228 -11.81 4.49 -24.59
CA SER A 228 -12.68 3.37 -24.23
C SER A 228 -11.94 2.03 -24.31
N ASP A 229 -11.09 1.83 -25.32
CA ASP A 229 -10.30 0.61 -25.48
C ASP A 229 -9.33 0.39 -24.32
N LEU A 230 -8.70 1.47 -23.84
CA LEU A 230 -7.82 1.40 -22.66
C LEU A 230 -8.61 1.11 -21.39
N ILE A 231 -9.81 1.69 -21.24
CA ILE A 231 -10.68 1.40 -20.09
C ILE A 231 -11.07 -0.08 -20.09
N GLU A 232 -11.43 -0.64 -21.25
CA GLU A 232 -11.79 -2.05 -21.36
C GLU A 232 -10.60 -2.95 -21.03
N LYS A 233 -9.42 -2.63 -21.57
CA LYS A 233 -8.18 -3.37 -21.28
C LYS A 233 -7.81 -3.32 -19.79
N VAL A 234 -7.90 -2.15 -19.15
CA VAL A 234 -7.71 -2.02 -17.69
C VAL A 234 -8.72 -2.90 -16.94
N LYS A 235 -10.00 -2.86 -17.33
CA LYS A 235 -11.06 -3.65 -16.69
C LYS A 235 -10.80 -5.15 -16.81
N GLU A 236 -10.24 -5.62 -17.92
CA GLU A 236 -9.86 -7.02 -18.13
C GLU A 236 -8.62 -7.41 -17.30
N GLU A 237 -7.53 -6.64 -17.37
CA GLU A 237 -6.26 -6.93 -16.67
C GLU A 237 -6.38 -6.83 -15.15
N THR A 238 -7.37 -6.09 -14.66
CA THR A 238 -7.63 -5.91 -13.22
C THR A 238 -8.84 -6.68 -12.71
N ARG A 239 -9.36 -7.65 -13.50
CA ARG A 239 -10.56 -8.45 -13.17
C ARG A 239 -10.46 -9.21 -11.85
N ASP A 240 -9.26 -9.60 -11.44
CA ASP A 240 -9.03 -10.30 -10.16
C ASP A 240 -8.91 -9.36 -8.95
N GLN A 241 -9.11 -8.06 -9.16
CA GLN A 241 -9.20 -7.00 -8.14
C GLN A 241 -8.11 -7.10 -7.07
N SER A 242 -8.46 -7.56 -5.85
CA SER A 242 -7.55 -7.66 -4.71
C SER A 242 -6.33 -8.57 -4.91
N LYS A 243 -6.30 -9.38 -5.98
CA LYS A 243 -5.14 -10.20 -6.39
C LYS A 243 -4.31 -9.56 -7.50
N SER A 244 -4.69 -8.39 -8.01
CA SER A 244 -4.02 -7.69 -9.11
C SER A 244 -3.23 -6.48 -8.59
N ASN A 245 -1.91 -6.47 -8.80
CA ASN A 245 -1.07 -5.31 -8.43
C ASN A 245 -1.44 -4.07 -9.24
N LEU A 246 -1.74 -4.24 -10.53
CA LEU A 246 -2.21 -3.15 -11.40
C LEU A 246 -3.49 -2.50 -10.86
N TRP A 247 -4.39 -3.28 -10.27
CA TRP A 247 -5.60 -2.76 -9.64
C TRP A 247 -5.29 -1.81 -8.48
N PHE A 248 -4.31 -2.12 -7.63
CA PHE A 248 -3.87 -1.23 -6.56
C PHE A 248 -3.16 0.02 -7.12
N GLU A 249 -2.26 -0.17 -8.08
CA GLU A 249 -1.50 0.90 -8.73
C GLU A 249 -2.41 1.93 -9.41
N LEU A 250 -3.45 1.48 -10.12
CA LEU A 250 -4.39 2.38 -10.78
C LEU A 250 -5.35 3.05 -9.80
N ARG A 251 -5.56 2.50 -8.60
CA ARG A 251 -6.34 3.15 -7.54
C ARG A 251 -5.55 4.21 -6.78
N TYR A 252 -4.22 4.12 -6.79
CA TYR A 252 -3.35 5.09 -6.13
C TYR A 252 -3.61 6.50 -6.68
N GLY A 253 -3.87 7.44 -5.78
CA GLY A 253 -4.16 8.83 -6.13
C GLY A 253 -5.54 9.05 -6.74
N ARG A 254 -6.40 8.03 -6.87
CA ARG A 254 -7.77 8.16 -7.39
C ARG A 254 -8.81 8.06 -6.28
N ILE A 255 -9.90 8.82 -6.43
CA ILE A 255 -11.10 8.63 -5.62
C ILE A 255 -11.83 7.41 -6.16
N THR A 256 -11.91 6.37 -5.33
CA THR A 256 -12.63 5.15 -5.68
C THR A 256 -14.09 5.24 -5.26
N ALA A 257 -15.00 4.59 -5.99
CA ALA A 257 -16.44 4.61 -5.71
C ALA A 257 -16.79 4.29 -4.24
N SER A 258 -16.10 3.32 -3.62
CA SER A 258 -16.32 2.96 -2.21
C SER A 258 -15.92 4.03 -1.19
N ARG A 259 -15.21 5.08 -1.63
CA ARG A 259 -14.78 6.24 -0.82
C ARG A 259 -15.48 7.54 -1.21
N ALA A 260 -16.30 7.53 -2.26
CA ALA A 260 -16.95 8.74 -2.77
C ALA A 260 -17.79 9.46 -1.70
N PHE A 261 -18.53 8.72 -0.88
CA PHE A 261 -19.31 9.29 0.22
C PHE A 261 -18.45 9.92 1.32
N GLU A 262 -17.33 9.27 1.67
CA GLU A 262 -16.42 9.80 2.69
C GLU A 262 -15.76 11.08 2.21
N VAL A 263 -15.34 11.09 0.93
CA VAL A 263 -14.78 12.27 0.26
C VAL A 263 -15.80 13.39 0.17
N SER A 264 -17.05 13.10 -0.18
CA SER A 264 -18.06 14.14 -0.38
C SER A 264 -18.42 14.93 0.88
N ARG A 265 -18.11 14.35 2.06
CA ARG A 265 -18.32 14.97 3.37
C ARG A 265 -17.03 15.49 4.00
N CYS A 266 -15.87 15.14 3.43
CA CYS A 266 -14.59 15.53 3.99
C CYS A 266 -14.29 17.00 3.70
N LYS A 267 -13.96 17.75 4.75
CA LYS A 267 -13.57 19.17 4.65
C LYS A 267 -12.10 19.42 4.96
N VAL A 268 -11.38 18.40 5.42
CA VAL A 268 -9.99 18.51 5.87
C VAL A 268 -9.05 17.87 4.86
N GLY A 269 -7.89 18.51 4.67
CA GLY A 269 -6.83 18.07 3.76
C GLY A 269 -5.79 17.16 4.39
N ASP A 270 -5.85 16.98 5.70
CA ASP A 270 -4.99 16.12 6.49
C ASP A 270 -5.82 15.03 7.17
N GLY A 271 -5.31 13.78 7.12
CA GLY A 271 -5.92 12.68 7.85
C GLY A 271 -5.94 11.36 7.11
N THR A 272 -6.68 10.42 7.70
CA THR A 272 -6.71 9.02 7.26
C THR A 272 -7.25 8.89 5.84
N LEU A 273 -8.28 9.65 5.45
CA LEU A 273 -8.88 9.52 4.11
C LEU A 273 -7.91 9.89 2.98
N VAL A 274 -7.18 11.00 3.12
CA VAL A 274 -6.15 11.41 2.16
C VAL A 274 -5.03 10.38 2.10
N SER A 275 -4.57 9.91 3.27
CA SER A 275 -3.58 8.83 3.34
C SER A 275 -4.05 7.57 2.60
N LEU A 276 -5.32 7.16 2.74
CA LEU A 276 -5.87 5.99 2.08
C LEU A 276 -5.96 6.15 0.56
N ILE A 277 -6.33 7.33 0.06
CA ILE A 277 -6.33 7.63 -1.39
C ILE A 277 -4.90 7.58 -1.94
N LEU A 278 -3.92 7.98 -1.14
CA LEU A 278 -2.49 7.94 -1.46
C LEU A 278 -1.82 6.61 -1.08
N GLY A 279 -2.57 5.50 -1.08
CA GLY A 279 -2.03 4.14 -0.90
C GLY A 279 -1.85 3.71 0.55
N GLY A 280 -2.42 4.42 1.52
CA GLY A 280 -2.43 3.99 2.91
C GLY A 280 -3.17 2.65 3.09
N LYS A 281 -2.59 1.74 3.87
CA LYS A 281 -3.20 0.44 4.20
C LYS A 281 -3.97 0.48 5.51
N ILE A 282 -5.16 -0.13 5.50
CA ILE A 282 -5.88 -0.51 6.72
C ILE A 282 -5.60 -1.99 6.99
N PRO A 283 -5.37 -2.40 8.24
CA PRO A 283 -5.28 -3.82 8.58
C PRO A 283 -6.50 -4.59 8.10
N ASP A 284 -6.26 -5.80 7.59
CA ASP A 284 -7.33 -6.65 7.08
C ASP A 284 -8.26 -7.08 8.22
N THR A 285 -9.51 -6.65 8.15
CA THR A 285 -10.49 -6.86 9.23
C THR A 285 -11.23 -8.17 9.06
N LYS A 286 -11.85 -8.68 10.13
CA LYS A 286 -12.75 -9.87 10.06
C LYS A 286 -13.84 -9.72 8.98
N HIS A 287 -14.37 -8.50 8.82
CA HIS A 287 -15.37 -8.17 7.81
C HIS A 287 -14.83 -8.33 6.38
N MET A 288 -13.61 -7.84 6.13
CA MET A 288 -12.96 -7.94 4.81
C MET A 288 -12.64 -9.38 4.44
N LYS A 289 -12.13 -10.17 5.41
CA LYS A 289 -11.86 -11.60 5.21
C LYS A 289 -13.14 -12.37 4.87
N ARG A 290 -14.22 -12.16 5.64
CA ARG A 290 -15.50 -12.82 5.38
C ARG A 290 -16.06 -12.45 4.01
N GLY A 291 -16.01 -11.17 3.63
CA GLY A 291 -16.39 -10.71 2.30
C GLY A 291 -15.72 -11.52 1.20
N ARG A 292 -14.37 -11.55 1.17
CA ARG A 292 -13.62 -12.26 0.14
C ARG A 292 -13.89 -13.77 0.08
N MET A 293 -14.20 -14.40 1.22
CA MET A 293 -14.51 -15.83 1.24
C MET A 293 -15.90 -16.15 0.68
N LEU A 294 -16.88 -15.26 0.90
CA LEU A 294 -18.28 -15.52 0.56
C LEU A 294 -18.73 -14.88 -0.76
N GLU A 295 -18.03 -13.86 -1.24
CA GLU A 295 -18.41 -13.08 -2.42
C GLU A 295 -18.76 -13.96 -3.63
N ASP A 296 -17.90 -14.94 -3.96
CA ASP A 296 -18.15 -15.87 -5.08
C ASP A 296 -19.38 -16.75 -4.87
N GLN A 297 -19.70 -17.14 -3.63
CA GLN A 297 -20.90 -17.92 -3.32
C GLN A 297 -22.16 -17.06 -3.40
N VAL A 298 -22.12 -15.87 -2.79
CA VAL A 298 -23.24 -14.91 -2.80
C VAL A 298 -23.54 -14.47 -4.23
N CYS A 299 -22.50 -14.25 -5.05
CA CYS A 299 -22.65 -13.92 -6.46
C CYS A 299 -23.44 -15.00 -7.21
N LYS A 300 -23.13 -16.29 -7.01
CA LYS A 300 -23.89 -17.41 -7.61
C LYS A 300 -25.35 -17.44 -7.14
N THR A 301 -25.60 -17.18 -5.86
CA THR A 301 -26.98 -17.09 -5.35
C THR A 301 -27.74 -15.95 -6.03
N VAL A 302 -27.12 -14.77 -6.15
CA VAL A 302 -27.72 -13.60 -6.82
C VAL A 302 -27.92 -13.86 -8.31
N GLU A 303 -27.00 -14.55 -8.98
CA GLU A 303 -27.10 -14.96 -10.38
C GLU A 303 -28.38 -15.76 -10.64
N ALA A 304 -28.65 -16.75 -9.77
CA ALA A 304 -29.86 -17.55 -9.82
C ALA A 304 -31.12 -16.76 -9.47
N MET A 305 -31.07 -15.88 -8.45
CA MET A 305 -32.22 -15.06 -8.04
C MET A 305 -32.63 -14.05 -9.11
N LEU A 306 -31.66 -13.46 -9.82
CA LEU A 306 -31.91 -12.46 -10.85
C LEU A 306 -32.13 -13.07 -12.24
N ASN A 307 -31.84 -14.36 -12.42
CA ASN A 307 -31.80 -15.04 -13.71
C ASN A 307 -30.98 -14.26 -14.76
N LYS A 308 -29.80 -13.77 -14.36
CA LYS A 308 -28.90 -12.96 -15.18
C LYS A 308 -27.49 -13.49 -15.01
N LYS A 309 -26.74 -13.68 -16.09
CA LYS A 309 -25.33 -14.08 -16.03
C LYS A 309 -24.46 -12.94 -15.50
N ILE A 310 -23.77 -13.14 -14.38
CA ILE A 310 -22.94 -12.11 -13.74
C ILE A 310 -21.47 -12.40 -14.05
N LYS A 311 -20.75 -11.39 -14.54
CA LYS A 311 -19.30 -11.47 -14.77
C LYS A 311 -18.56 -10.63 -13.73
N LYS A 312 -17.42 -11.12 -13.26
CA LYS A 312 -16.49 -10.31 -12.45
C LYS A 312 -16.05 -9.08 -13.21
N CYS A 313 -15.93 -7.96 -12.52
CA CYS A 313 -15.52 -6.69 -13.10
C CYS A 313 -14.19 -6.23 -12.50
N GLY A 314 -13.28 -5.74 -13.34
CA GLY A 314 -12.07 -5.08 -12.85
C GLY A 314 -12.31 -3.62 -12.45
N LEU A 315 -11.25 -2.83 -12.51
CA LEU A 315 -11.29 -1.38 -12.33
C LEU A 315 -11.80 -0.71 -13.60
N VAL A 316 -12.77 0.17 -13.43
CA VAL A 316 -13.29 1.04 -14.47
C VAL A 316 -12.86 2.45 -14.15
N LEU A 317 -12.12 3.08 -15.07
CA LEU A 317 -11.66 4.46 -14.98
C LEU A 317 -12.67 5.40 -15.65
N SER A 318 -12.83 6.61 -15.13
CA SER A 318 -13.60 7.63 -15.85
C SER A 318 -12.72 8.28 -16.92
N SER A 319 -13.19 8.29 -18.17
CA SER A 319 -12.56 9.04 -19.26
C SER A 319 -12.66 10.55 -19.06
N GLN A 320 -13.80 11.02 -18.54
CA GLN A 320 -14.08 12.44 -18.31
C GLN A 320 -13.40 12.99 -17.05
N TYR A 321 -13.31 12.16 -16.01
CA TYR A 321 -12.75 12.53 -14.71
C TYR A 321 -11.64 11.54 -14.32
N PRO A 322 -10.42 11.67 -14.87
CA PRO A 322 -9.34 10.68 -14.71
C PRO A 322 -8.95 10.35 -13.26
N MET A 323 -9.30 11.22 -12.30
CA MET A 323 -9.10 11.01 -10.88
C MET A 323 -10.14 10.09 -10.21
N ILE A 324 -11.16 9.65 -10.94
CA ILE A 324 -12.27 8.81 -10.43
C ILE A 324 -12.17 7.41 -11.03
N ALA A 325 -12.35 6.40 -10.18
CA ALA A 325 -12.40 5.00 -10.59
C ALA A 325 -13.35 4.18 -9.71
N GLY A 326 -13.69 2.97 -10.15
CA GLY A 326 -14.56 2.08 -9.40
C GLY A 326 -14.51 0.65 -9.91
N SER A 327 -14.71 -0.30 -9.02
CA SER A 327 -14.82 -1.73 -9.35
C SER A 327 -16.11 -2.24 -8.73
N PRO A 328 -17.16 -2.49 -9.53
CA PRO A 328 -18.30 -3.29 -9.10
C PRO A 328 -17.85 -4.72 -8.77
N ASP A 329 -18.56 -5.39 -7.86
CA ASP A 329 -18.28 -6.79 -7.53
C ASP A 329 -18.69 -7.70 -8.71
N GLY A 330 -19.71 -7.29 -9.46
CA GLY A 330 -20.10 -7.94 -10.71
C GLY A 330 -20.76 -6.98 -11.69
N VAL A 331 -20.82 -7.39 -12.96
CA VAL A 331 -21.54 -6.69 -14.02
C VAL A 331 -22.34 -7.67 -14.86
N CYS A 332 -23.49 -7.20 -15.34
CA CYS A 332 -24.32 -7.86 -16.33
C CYS A 332 -24.55 -6.92 -17.52
N ASP A 333 -25.31 -7.35 -18.53
CA ASP A 333 -25.52 -6.59 -19.76
C ASP A 333 -26.15 -5.21 -19.52
N ASP A 334 -27.04 -5.09 -18.53
CA ASP A 334 -27.80 -3.88 -18.21
C ASP A 334 -27.60 -3.37 -16.78
N CYS A 335 -26.80 -4.06 -15.97
CA CYS A 335 -26.69 -3.81 -14.53
C CYS A 335 -25.29 -3.93 -13.95
N ILE A 336 -25.08 -3.28 -12.80
CA ILE A 336 -23.98 -3.59 -11.87
C ILE A 336 -24.49 -4.42 -10.69
N ILE A 337 -23.59 -5.15 -10.04
CA ILE A 337 -23.83 -5.88 -8.81
C ILE A 337 -22.83 -5.40 -7.74
N GLU A 338 -23.34 -5.09 -6.56
CA GLU A 338 -22.54 -4.72 -5.39
C GLU A 338 -22.94 -5.63 -4.23
N ILE A 339 -22.01 -6.41 -3.70
CA ILE A 339 -22.22 -7.45 -2.70
C ILE A 339 -21.65 -7.01 -1.35
N LYS A 340 -22.39 -7.27 -0.27
CA LYS A 340 -21.92 -7.07 1.10
C LYS A 340 -22.21 -8.31 1.94
N CYS A 341 -21.19 -8.76 2.67
CA CYS A 341 -21.26 -9.94 3.54
C CYS A 341 -21.07 -9.52 5.02
N PRO A 342 -22.12 -9.04 5.70
CA PRO A 342 -22.05 -8.63 7.10
C PRO A 342 -21.65 -9.79 8.02
N VAL A 343 -20.83 -9.49 9.03
CA VAL A 343 -20.47 -10.48 10.07
C VAL A 343 -21.52 -10.63 11.17
N SER A 344 -22.45 -9.69 11.28
CA SER A 344 -23.45 -9.61 12.35
C SER A 344 -24.67 -8.81 11.92
N ILE A 345 -25.80 -8.96 12.64
CA ILE A 345 -27.02 -8.17 12.43
C ILE A 345 -26.74 -6.66 12.57
N LYS A 346 -25.85 -6.26 13.49
CA LYS A 346 -25.44 -4.86 13.64
C LYS A 346 -24.74 -4.35 12.38
N THR A 347 -23.84 -5.14 11.80
CA THR A 347 -23.16 -4.79 10.55
C THR A 347 -24.14 -4.76 9.38
N TYR A 348 -25.08 -5.70 9.33
CA TYR A 348 -26.15 -5.73 8.32
C TYR A 348 -26.94 -4.41 8.30
N LYS A 349 -27.35 -3.90 9.47
CA LYS A 349 -28.05 -2.61 9.61
C LYS A 349 -27.22 -1.38 9.17
N ASN A 350 -25.90 -1.50 9.04
CA ASN A 350 -25.06 -0.44 8.48
C ASN A 350 -25.11 -0.41 6.95
N TYR A 351 -25.48 -1.53 6.31
CA TYR A 351 -25.63 -1.63 4.85
C TYR A 351 -27.04 -1.22 4.41
N ILE A 352 -28.07 -1.70 5.11
CA ILE A 352 -29.47 -1.48 4.78
C ILE A 352 -30.16 -0.72 5.92
N LYS A 353 -30.86 0.37 5.56
CA LYS A 353 -31.73 1.13 6.46
C LYS A 353 -33.06 1.37 5.75
N ASN A 354 -34.17 1.05 6.42
CA ASN A 354 -35.54 1.21 5.89
C ASN A 354 -35.73 0.53 4.51
N GLY A 355 -35.17 -0.68 4.32
CA GLY A 355 -35.27 -1.43 3.07
C GLY A 355 -34.44 -0.87 1.91
N GLN A 356 -33.60 0.14 2.15
CA GLN A 356 -32.76 0.78 1.13
C GLN A 356 -31.28 0.74 1.53
N ALA A 357 -30.39 0.80 0.53
CA ALA A 357 -28.96 0.96 0.77
C ALA A 357 -28.70 2.28 1.50
N THR A 358 -27.82 2.29 2.50
CA THR A 358 -27.44 3.54 3.18
C THR A 358 -26.75 4.51 2.21
N GLU A 359 -26.75 5.80 2.54
CA GLU A 359 -26.20 6.87 1.68
C GLU A 359 -24.79 6.57 1.16
N LYS A 360 -23.95 5.93 2.00
CA LYS A 360 -22.60 5.52 1.64
C LYS A 360 -22.59 4.55 0.46
N TYR A 361 -23.38 3.49 0.52
CA TYR A 361 -23.42 2.46 -0.52
C TYR A 361 -24.23 2.93 -1.73
N ASN A 362 -25.25 3.77 -1.53
CA ASN A 362 -25.91 4.44 -2.64
C ASN A 362 -24.89 5.30 -3.44
N ALA A 363 -24.08 6.13 -2.78
CA ALA A 363 -23.05 6.92 -3.46
C ALA A 363 -22.06 6.05 -4.26
N GLN A 364 -21.64 4.93 -3.65
CA GLN A 364 -20.77 3.95 -4.30
C GLN A 364 -21.39 3.37 -5.56
N MET A 365 -22.63 2.87 -5.47
CA MET A 365 -23.33 2.28 -6.60
C MET A 365 -23.65 3.29 -7.71
N GLN A 366 -24.04 4.50 -7.34
CA GLN A 366 -24.29 5.59 -8.30
C GLN A 366 -23.04 5.91 -9.11
N LEU A 367 -21.86 5.95 -8.47
CA LEU A 367 -20.60 6.18 -9.17
C LEU A 367 -20.17 4.98 -10.03
N GLN A 368 -20.37 3.75 -9.55
CA GLN A 368 -20.12 2.54 -10.34
C GLN A 368 -21.02 2.47 -11.58
N MET A 369 -22.31 2.82 -11.47
CA MET A 369 -23.25 2.92 -12.59
C MET A 369 -22.82 3.99 -13.60
N TYR A 370 -22.37 5.15 -13.13
CA TYR A 370 -21.78 6.18 -13.99
C TYR A 370 -20.59 5.66 -14.78
N LEU A 371 -19.62 5.04 -14.11
CA LEU A 371 -18.39 4.53 -14.71
C LEU A 371 -18.66 3.43 -15.76
N THR A 372 -19.66 2.59 -15.51
CA THR A 372 -20.01 1.46 -16.38
C THR A 372 -21.07 1.79 -17.44
N GLY A 373 -21.63 3.00 -17.40
CA GLY A 373 -22.75 3.41 -18.26
C GLY A 373 -24.07 2.67 -17.98
N LYS A 374 -24.17 1.90 -16.88
CA LYS A 374 -25.39 1.13 -16.55
C LYS A 374 -26.42 2.01 -15.86
N LYS A 375 -27.71 1.70 -16.08
CA LYS A 375 -28.84 2.48 -15.52
C LYS A 375 -29.47 1.82 -14.29
N THR A 376 -29.14 0.56 -14.02
CA THR A 376 -29.63 -0.19 -12.86
C THR A 376 -28.45 -0.83 -12.14
N GLY A 377 -28.55 -0.92 -10.82
CA GLY A 377 -27.63 -1.70 -10.00
C GLY A 377 -28.38 -2.50 -8.95
N PHE A 378 -27.86 -3.67 -8.59
CA PHE A 378 -28.42 -4.50 -7.51
C PHE A 378 -27.48 -4.49 -6.31
N PHE A 379 -27.97 -3.95 -5.20
CA PHE A 379 -27.29 -4.00 -3.91
C PHE A 379 -27.68 -5.29 -3.21
N CYS A 380 -26.72 -6.19 -3.07
CA CYS A 380 -26.94 -7.54 -2.57
C CYS A 380 -26.28 -7.67 -1.20
N VAL A 381 -27.08 -7.90 -0.15
CA VAL A 381 -26.57 -8.04 1.20
C VAL A 381 -26.87 -9.44 1.69
N ALA A 382 -25.81 -10.24 1.90
CA ALA A 382 -25.94 -11.58 2.43
C ALA A 382 -26.43 -11.53 3.88
N ASP A 383 -27.23 -12.51 4.27
CA ASP A 383 -27.63 -12.67 5.67
C ASP A 383 -26.39 -12.94 6.56
N PRO A 384 -26.35 -12.44 7.81
CA PRO A 384 -25.26 -12.75 8.73
C PRO A 384 -25.03 -14.24 8.98
N ASP A 385 -26.01 -15.10 8.72
CA ASP A 385 -25.93 -16.57 8.76
C ASP A 385 -26.01 -17.22 7.35
N TYR A 386 -25.60 -16.49 6.30
CA TYR A 386 -25.62 -16.93 4.89
C TYR A 386 -25.04 -18.33 4.67
N GLU A 387 -23.99 -18.70 5.38
CA GLU A 387 -23.35 -20.02 5.30
C GLU A 387 -24.34 -21.17 5.55
N ARG A 388 -25.35 -20.93 6.39
CA ARG A 388 -26.41 -21.89 6.73
C ARG A 388 -27.67 -21.73 5.88
N ASN A 389 -28.13 -20.49 5.71
CA ASN A 389 -29.47 -20.23 5.15
C ASN A 389 -29.46 -19.82 3.67
N LYS A 390 -28.30 -19.44 3.12
CA LYS A 390 -28.11 -18.95 1.75
C LYS A 390 -29.01 -17.76 1.36
N LYS A 391 -29.50 -16.98 2.34
CA LYS A 391 -30.38 -15.83 2.11
C LYS A 391 -29.59 -14.58 1.74
N VAL A 392 -30.10 -13.84 0.76
CA VAL A 392 -29.52 -12.58 0.28
C VAL A 392 -30.66 -11.60 0.03
N ASP A 393 -30.56 -10.40 0.60
CA ASP A 393 -31.45 -9.30 0.26
C ASP A 393 -30.94 -8.60 -1.00
N VAL A 394 -31.82 -8.44 -1.98
CA VAL A 394 -31.49 -7.83 -3.28
C VAL A 394 -32.30 -6.56 -3.45
N ILE A 395 -31.62 -5.41 -3.40
CA ILE A 395 -32.24 -4.09 -3.50
C ILE A 395 -31.88 -3.48 -4.86
N SER A 396 -32.89 -3.19 -5.68
CA SER A 396 -32.71 -2.49 -6.95
C SER A 396 -32.47 -1.00 -6.71
N VAL A 397 -31.37 -0.47 -7.26
CA VAL A 397 -31.01 0.94 -7.25
C VAL A 397 -31.02 1.46 -8.68
N LYS A 398 -31.71 2.58 -8.93
CA LYS A 398 -31.76 3.23 -10.24
C LYS A 398 -30.72 4.35 -10.31
N TYR A 399 -30.10 4.49 -11.47
CA TYR A 399 -29.14 5.56 -11.72
C TYR A 399 -29.81 6.93 -11.60
N ASN A 400 -29.21 7.81 -10.81
CA ASN A 400 -29.63 9.20 -10.64
C ASN A 400 -28.55 10.12 -11.19
N HIS A 401 -28.81 10.68 -12.37
CA HIS A 401 -27.87 11.53 -13.08
C HIS A 401 -27.53 12.81 -12.31
N GLU A 402 -28.54 13.53 -11.81
CA GLU A 402 -28.37 14.78 -11.07
C GLU A 402 -27.55 14.58 -9.80
N TYR A 403 -27.81 13.49 -9.07
CA TYR A 403 -27.05 13.14 -7.88
C TYR A 403 -25.57 12.89 -8.20
N VAL A 404 -25.30 12.14 -9.28
CA VAL A 404 -23.94 11.82 -9.70
C VAL A 404 -23.18 13.05 -10.17
N GLU A 405 -23.82 13.88 -10.99
CA GLU A 405 -23.21 15.11 -11.47
C GLU A 405 -22.84 16.02 -10.31
N LYS A 406 -23.78 16.20 -9.36
CA LYS A 406 -23.58 17.02 -8.17
C LYS A 406 -22.46 16.49 -7.27
N ILE A 407 -22.44 15.19 -6.97
CA ILE A 407 -21.39 14.63 -6.10
C ILE A 407 -20.02 14.73 -6.77
N ILE A 408 -19.92 14.46 -8.07
CA ILE A 408 -18.65 14.54 -8.81
C ILE A 408 -18.14 15.98 -8.85
N ASN A 409 -18.94 16.90 -9.40
CA ASN A 409 -18.50 18.26 -9.69
C ASN A 409 -18.32 19.10 -8.42
N ASP A 410 -19.31 19.08 -7.50
CA ASP A 410 -19.29 19.96 -6.33
C ASP A 410 -18.37 19.44 -5.22
N LYS A 411 -18.09 18.13 -5.20
CA LYS A 411 -17.41 17.49 -4.07
C LYS A 411 -16.14 16.75 -4.48
N LEU A 412 -16.24 15.70 -5.31
CA LEU A 412 -15.10 14.80 -5.56
C LEU A 412 -13.96 15.52 -6.28
N ILE A 413 -14.27 16.26 -7.35
CA ILE A 413 -13.27 17.00 -8.12
C ILE A 413 -12.62 18.08 -7.26
N VAL A 414 -13.44 18.86 -6.53
CA VAL A 414 -12.96 19.94 -5.66
C VAL A 414 -12.01 19.38 -4.59
N PHE A 415 -12.40 18.30 -3.92
CA PHE A 415 -11.57 17.65 -2.91
C PHE A 415 -10.25 17.15 -3.51
N TRP A 416 -10.32 16.48 -4.67
CA TRP A 416 -9.13 15.92 -5.31
C TRP A 416 -8.13 17.00 -5.73
N LYS A 417 -8.61 18.08 -6.36
CA LYS A 417 -7.79 19.22 -6.77
C LYS A 417 -7.11 19.91 -5.60
N ASN A 418 -7.81 20.05 -4.47
CA ASN A 418 -7.32 20.80 -3.33
C ASN A 418 -6.38 19.99 -2.42
N TYR A 419 -6.61 18.68 -2.30
CA TYR A 419 -5.94 17.88 -1.27
C TYR A 419 -5.14 16.70 -1.79
N ILE A 420 -5.51 16.11 -2.92
CA ILE A 420 -4.82 14.91 -3.44
C ILE A 420 -3.75 15.31 -4.46
N TYR A 421 -4.11 16.13 -5.44
CA TYR A 421 -3.18 16.50 -6.51
C TYR A 421 -1.92 17.22 -6.03
N PRO A 422 -1.98 18.20 -5.10
CA PRO A 422 -0.78 18.88 -4.62
C PRO A 422 0.21 17.92 -3.95
N LEU A 423 -0.31 16.91 -3.26
CA LEU A 423 0.51 15.86 -2.64
C LEU A 423 1.08 14.90 -3.69
N LEU A 424 0.28 14.49 -4.69
CA LEU A 424 0.78 13.68 -5.81
C LEU A 424 1.92 14.39 -6.54
N TYR A 425 1.72 15.65 -6.92
CA TYR A 425 2.72 16.43 -7.63
C TYR A 425 4.02 16.54 -6.83
N LYS A 426 3.93 16.95 -5.55
CA LYS A 426 5.08 17.10 -4.65
C LYS A 426 5.83 15.79 -4.37
N ASN A 427 5.14 14.65 -4.42
CA ASN A 427 5.75 13.35 -4.14
C ASN A 427 6.42 12.73 -5.38
N VAL A 428 6.05 13.17 -6.58
CA VAL A 428 6.53 12.61 -7.85
C VAL A 428 7.57 13.50 -8.52
N ILE A 429 7.38 14.82 -8.47
CA ILE A 429 8.28 15.86 -8.98
C ILE A 429 9.05 16.45 -7.81
#